data_AF-A0A661HJ64-F1
#
_entry.id   AF-A0A661HJ64-F1
#
_cell.length_a   1.000
_cell.length_b   1.000
_cell.length_c   1.000
_cell.angle_alpha   90.00
_cell.angle_beta   90.00
_cell.angle_gamma   90.00
#
_symmetry.space_group_name_H-M   'P 1'
#
loop_
_entity.id
_entity.type
_entity.pdbx_description
1 polymer ?
#
loop_
_entity_poly.entity_id
_entity_poly.type
_entity_poly.pdbx_seq_one_letter_code
_entity_poly.pdbx_strand_id
1 'polypeptide(L)'
;MHSKKLFIGVELSSSKKVNFLVLMSVIGLLGLIVASPYFYDKKYAIYTPMYIDSSEKYGVIFNIDHSLCLTDTDGILIDNRSYKDLGIKDVADAKFFNDSIILVQGDGKIKQCSTSLNSCTQIGSVSSYRADIFMRIIPSKDEKSFYVIQTNKHKIDKFDKEGKYLYKLDLAKKDLKYPSGGVALTDDTILFADTSHKRVIAVQDKGEDNSSVIWSLSSYSDMKRHSYGRVLDVKLDTSSNVWMNNTNKSYEDADTIVMDITSIKDYKSDINKSTHIEIEDGHTRRIESKLIKYPTSLASHKEGMLISDSEAFKILYIDDSYMPTVFGDSYVQSKLKKISEKREYYQNIINGLFWLFGIGMFLAIVAAIMETPRAMKAAEEKAKEMNYAENQSISESKKIMPDANGVIWLLPSEKLIKQLKWLKPLVGIIILYMIYQLIILFNSLQTAEESTNIFFGFIVLASTPLLFYILFYFLDFSKYSIGINETHLFIQTGFNRKAVATFENVTYFTRQSLFEDNPPLVRIAIGNISIPLMHNNERMNDNSLFDQEQFNYYIKPKLKFSEKISWDKMLYIQFKGINLKLWMMLSSIVIMVAILYVGFSISK
;
A
#
# COMPACT_ATOMS: atom_id res chain seq x y z
N MET A 1 30.92 17.99 40.69
CA MET A 1 30.99 16.55 40.39
C MET A 1 29.61 15.92 40.56
N HIS A 2 28.63 16.22 39.70
CA HIS A 2 27.33 15.52 39.65
C HIS A 2 26.61 15.87 38.34
N SER A 3 26.89 15.10 37.28
CA SER A 3 25.98 15.01 36.13
C SER A 3 25.10 13.77 36.33
N LYS A 4 23.93 13.92 36.94
CA LYS A 4 22.88 12.90 36.86
C LYS A 4 22.43 12.84 35.40
N LYS A 5 22.96 11.86 34.66
CA LYS A 5 22.56 11.57 33.29
C LYS A 5 21.07 11.26 33.29
N LEU A 6 20.30 12.12 32.65
CA LEU A 6 18.87 11.99 32.41
C LEU A 6 18.63 10.93 31.32
N PHE A 7 19.00 9.67 31.59
CA PHE A 7 18.45 8.55 30.84
C PHE A 7 17.14 8.21 31.53
N ILE A 8 16.03 8.67 30.95
CA ILE A 8 14.70 8.15 31.27
C ILE A 8 14.68 6.73 30.70
N GLY A 9 15.29 5.80 31.44
CA GLY A 9 15.20 4.38 31.16
C GLY A 9 13.80 3.95 31.52
N VAL A 10 12.89 3.95 30.55
CA VAL A 10 11.61 3.28 30.71
C VAL A 10 11.93 1.79 30.76
N GLU A 11 12.03 1.25 31.97
CA GLU A 11 12.18 -0.19 32.20
C GLU A 11 10.82 -0.84 31.93
N LEU A 12 10.62 -1.31 30.70
CA LEU A 12 9.36 -1.92 30.26
C LEU A 12 9.18 -3.34 30.80
N SER A 13 10.29 -4.01 31.13
CA SER A 13 10.37 -5.36 31.66
C SER A 13 11.55 -5.48 32.63
N SER A 14 11.47 -6.37 33.61
CA SER A 14 12.62 -6.76 34.44
C SER A 14 13.70 -7.53 33.66
N SER A 15 13.37 -8.00 32.45
CA SER A 15 14.28 -8.69 31.55
C SER A 15 15.04 -7.70 30.68
N LYS A 16 16.35 -7.56 30.93
CA LYS A 16 17.25 -6.79 30.05
C LYS A 16 17.17 -7.25 28.58
N LYS A 17 16.92 -8.54 28.33
CA LYS A 17 16.76 -9.09 26.98
C LYS A 17 15.48 -8.60 26.31
N VAL A 18 14.34 -8.60 27.03
CA VAL A 18 13.05 -8.11 26.50
C VAL A 18 13.13 -6.61 26.24
N ASN A 19 13.68 -5.84 27.18
CA ASN A 19 13.90 -4.40 26.97
C ASN A 19 14.76 -4.12 25.73
N PHE A 20 15.82 -4.89 25.52
CA PHE A 20 16.66 -4.76 24.33
C PHE A 20 15.89 -5.08 23.05
N LEU A 21 15.13 -6.17 23.02
CA LEU A 21 14.30 -6.54 21.86
C LEU A 21 13.27 -5.47 21.54
N VAL A 22 12.54 -4.98 22.55
CA VAL A 22 11.55 -3.91 22.38
C VAL A 22 12.21 -2.62 21.91
N LEU A 23 13.37 -2.26 22.45
CA LEU A 23 14.13 -1.10 21.99
C LEU A 23 14.51 -1.23 20.51
N MET A 24 15.00 -2.39 20.07
CA MET A 24 15.31 -2.64 18.67
C MET A 24 14.07 -2.54 17.77
N SER A 25 12.91 -3.03 18.24
CA SER A 25 11.63 -2.89 17.54
C SER A 25 11.21 -1.43 17.39
N VAL A 26 11.34 -0.64 18.46
CA VAL A 26 11.03 0.80 18.45
C VAL A 26 11.97 1.55 17.52
N ILE A 27 13.27 1.24 17.54
CA ILE A 27 14.24 1.84 16.61
C ILE A 27 13.87 1.51 15.15
N GLY A 28 13.50 0.27 14.85
CA GLY A 28 13.04 -0.12 13.50
C GLY A 28 11.80 0.64 13.05
N LEU A 29 10.81 0.79 13.94
CA LEU A 29 9.58 1.54 13.67
C LEU A 29 9.84 3.04 13.47
N LEU A 30 10.64 3.65 14.36
CA LEU A 30 11.01 5.06 14.25
C LEU A 30 11.83 5.34 12.99
N GLY A 31 12.75 4.43 12.64
CA GLY A 31 13.50 4.48 11.39
C GLY A 31 12.56 4.51 10.19
N LEU A 32 11.53 3.65 10.16
CA LEU A 32 10.55 3.65 9.08
C LEU A 32 9.73 4.96 9.04
N ILE A 33 9.15 5.40 10.16
CA ILE A 33 8.26 6.57 10.19
C ILE A 33 9.01 7.87 9.86
N VAL A 34 10.24 8.02 10.36
CA VAL A 34 11.00 9.27 10.21
C VAL A 34 11.82 9.27 8.92
N ALA A 35 12.49 8.16 8.61
CA ALA A 35 13.43 8.14 7.50
C ALA A 35 12.76 7.80 6.16
N SER A 36 11.69 6.98 6.14
CA SER A 36 11.05 6.64 4.87
C SER A 36 10.46 7.85 4.13
N PRO A 37 9.73 8.80 4.76
CA PRO A 37 9.22 9.97 4.05
C PRO A 37 10.36 10.82 3.49
N TYR A 38 11.44 11.01 4.26
CA TYR A 38 12.63 11.72 3.80
C TYR A 38 13.24 11.07 2.55
N PHE A 39 13.43 9.74 2.54
CA PHE A 39 14.01 9.05 1.40
C PHE A 39 13.05 8.95 0.21
N TYR A 40 11.74 8.88 0.45
CA TYR A 40 10.74 9.00 -0.61
C TYR A 40 10.80 10.39 -1.26
N ASP A 41 10.84 11.46 -0.46
CA ASP A 41 10.99 12.83 -0.97
C ASP A 41 12.30 12.96 -1.77
N LYS A 42 13.40 12.39 -1.29
CA LYS A 42 14.67 12.38 -2.03
C LYS A 42 14.62 11.56 -3.31
N LYS A 43 13.92 10.42 -3.32
CA LYS A 43 13.72 9.58 -4.51
C LYS A 43 12.90 10.34 -5.56
N TYR A 44 11.78 10.96 -5.17
CA TYR A 44 10.88 11.67 -6.08
C TYR A 44 11.37 13.07 -6.48
N ALA A 45 12.30 13.67 -5.72
CA ALA A 45 12.99 14.89 -6.11
C ALA A 45 14.00 14.66 -7.25
N ILE A 46 14.28 13.41 -7.65
CA ILE A 46 15.16 13.11 -8.77
C ILE A 46 14.39 13.34 -10.08
N TYR A 47 14.75 14.42 -10.78
CA TYR A 47 14.18 14.74 -12.09
C TYR A 47 14.74 13.80 -13.15
N THR A 48 13.88 12.88 -13.59
CA THR A 48 14.05 12.08 -14.81
C THR A 48 13.90 12.98 -16.04
N PRO A 49 14.36 12.54 -17.22
CA PRO A 49 13.94 13.19 -18.46
C PRO A 49 12.42 13.02 -18.55
N MET A 50 11.68 14.12 -18.45
CA MET A 50 10.20 14.14 -18.39
C MET A 50 9.59 14.81 -19.62
N TYR A 51 10.36 15.67 -20.28
CA TYR A 51 10.02 16.26 -21.56
C TYR A 51 11.24 16.23 -22.47
N ILE A 52 10.93 16.21 -23.76
CA ILE A 52 11.90 16.30 -24.84
C ILE A 52 11.28 17.10 -25.98
N ASP A 53 12.11 17.84 -26.68
CA ASP A 53 11.74 18.48 -27.94
C ASP A 53 12.94 18.51 -28.87
N SER A 54 12.67 18.57 -30.18
CA SER A 54 13.70 18.47 -31.21
C SER A 54 13.43 19.49 -32.30
N SER A 55 14.51 20.09 -32.79
CA SER A 55 14.55 21.03 -33.89
C SER A 55 15.70 20.63 -34.81
N GLU A 56 15.44 20.55 -36.11
CA GLU A 56 16.49 20.28 -37.10
C GLU A 56 17.58 21.37 -37.09
N LYS A 57 17.21 22.60 -36.71
CA LYS A 57 18.11 23.77 -36.69
C LYS A 57 18.91 23.88 -35.40
N TYR A 58 18.32 23.60 -34.24
CA TYR A 58 18.95 23.86 -32.95
C TYR A 58 19.33 22.58 -32.18
N GLY A 59 18.90 21.41 -32.65
CA GLY A 59 19.17 20.13 -32.00
C GLY A 59 18.06 19.69 -31.05
N VAL A 60 18.41 19.05 -29.94
CA VAL A 60 17.44 18.42 -29.02
C VAL A 60 17.55 19.03 -27.64
N ILE A 61 16.41 19.38 -27.05
CA ILE A 61 16.32 19.91 -25.69
C ILE A 61 15.55 18.96 -24.77
N PHE A 62 16.05 18.76 -23.56
CA PHE A 62 15.41 17.96 -22.53
C PHE A 62 15.90 18.36 -21.13
N ASN A 63 15.17 17.97 -20.08
CA ASN A 63 15.60 18.17 -18.71
C ASN A 63 16.38 16.99 -18.14
N ILE A 64 17.40 17.27 -17.34
CA ILE A 64 18.07 16.30 -16.49
C ILE A 64 18.53 16.97 -15.21
N ASP A 65 18.14 16.44 -14.04
CA ASP A 65 18.65 16.85 -12.71
C ASP A 65 18.71 18.38 -12.53
N HIS A 66 17.53 19.03 -12.58
CA HIS A 66 17.39 20.48 -12.46
C HIS A 66 18.22 21.30 -13.45
N SER A 67 18.48 20.76 -14.63
CA SER A 67 19.20 21.43 -15.71
C SER A 67 18.49 21.24 -17.05
N LEU A 68 18.61 22.23 -17.93
CA LEU A 68 18.27 22.10 -19.35
C LEU A 68 19.52 21.65 -20.10
N CYS A 69 19.41 20.54 -20.82
CA CYS A 69 20.47 20.04 -21.70
C CYS A 69 20.05 20.30 -23.15
N LEU A 70 20.97 20.85 -23.93
CA LEU A 70 20.86 21.06 -25.37
C LEU A 70 21.93 20.20 -26.05
N THR A 71 21.51 19.32 -26.95
CA THR A 71 22.41 18.56 -27.82
C THR A 71 22.24 19.01 -29.26
N ASP A 72 23.18 18.65 -30.13
CA ASP A 72 22.92 18.68 -31.57
C ASP A 72 21.91 17.58 -31.97
N THR A 73 21.68 17.44 -33.27
CA THR A 73 20.76 16.43 -33.82
C THR A 73 21.33 15.01 -33.80
N ASP A 74 22.61 14.81 -33.47
CA ASP A 74 23.23 13.50 -33.30
C ASP A 74 23.38 13.10 -31.82
N GLY A 75 22.97 13.99 -30.91
CA GLY A 75 22.99 13.76 -29.46
C GLY A 75 24.29 14.17 -28.78
N ILE A 76 25.17 14.91 -29.47
CA ILE A 76 26.38 15.48 -28.86
C ILE A 76 25.98 16.69 -28.01
N LEU A 77 26.41 16.74 -26.75
CA LEU A 77 26.06 17.85 -25.87
C LEU A 77 26.66 19.17 -26.36
N ILE A 78 25.80 20.18 -26.55
CA ILE A 78 26.17 21.56 -26.87
C ILE A 78 26.25 22.41 -25.60
N ASP A 79 25.18 22.39 -24.78
CA ASP A 79 25.10 23.18 -23.55
C ASP A 79 24.30 22.44 -22.46
N ASN A 80 24.60 22.75 -21.20
CA ASN A 80 23.92 22.22 -20.03
C ASN A 80 23.87 23.30 -18.94
N ARG A 81 22.69 23.90 -18.76
CA ARG A 81 22.48 25.03 -17.84
C ARG A 81 21.59 24.63 -16.69
N SER A 82 22.02 24.92 -15.46
CA SER A 82 21.19 24.66 -14.29
C SER A 82 19.98 25.61 -14.30
N TYR A 83 18.86 25.16 -13.72
CA TYR A 83 17.68 25.99 -13.58
C TYR A 83 17.99 27.29 -12.82
N LYS A 84 18.87 27.20 -11.81
CA LYS A 84 19.34 28.36 -11.04
C LYS A 84 20.01 29.41 -11.92
N ASP A 85 20.88 28.99 -12.84
CA ASP A 85 21.60 29.91 -13.74
C ASP A 85 20.64 30.62 -14.72
N LEU A 86 19.54 29.95 -15.08
CA LEU A 86 18.49 30.48 -15.94
C LEU A 86 17.41 31.27 -15.17
N GLY A 87 17.54 31.40 -13.85
CA GLY A 87 16.52 32.00 -12.98
C GLY A 87 15.19 31.24 -13.01
N ILE A 88 15.23 29.94 -13.30
CA ILE A 88 14.11 29.01 -13.36
C ILE A 88 14.07 28.23 -12.03
N LYS A 89 12.87 27.95 -11.53
CA LYS A 89 12.67 27.15 -10.31
C LYS A 89 12.53 25.67 -10.64
N ASP A 90 11.66 25.39 -11.59
CA ASP A 90 11.29 24.09 -12.12
C ASP A 90 10.82 24.26 -13.58
N VAL A 91 10.80 23.17 -14.35
CA VAL A 91 10.27 23.15 -15.71
C VAL A 91 9.32 21.97 -15.83
N ALA A 92 8.09 22.24 -16.25
CA ALA A 92 7.09 21.22 -16.55
C ALA A 92 7.18 20.77 -18.02
N ASP A 93 7.42 21.71 -18.94
CA ASP A 93 7.67 21.42 -20.37
C ASP A 93 8.47 22.55 -21.03
N ALA A 94 9.16 22.24 -22.12
CA ALA A 94 9.89 23.19 -22.96
C ALA A 94 9.79 22.77 -24.43
N LYS A 95 9.53 23.75 -25.31
CA LYS A 95 9.36 23.55 -26.75
C LYS A 95 10.18 24.57 -27.54
N PHE A 96 10.78 24.11 -28.62
CA PHE A 96 11.34 25.01 -29.61
C PHE A 96 10.21 25.82 -30.27
N PHE A 97 10.51 27.09 -30.52
CA PHE A 97 9.55 28.03 -31.09
C PHE A 97 10.31 29.08 -31.91
N ASN A 98 10.36 28.87 -33.23
CA ASN A 98 11.06 29.65 -34.25
C ASN A 98 12.56 29.89 -33.94
N ASP A 99 12.86 30.91 -33.14
CA ASP A 99 14.18 31.40 -32.77
C ASP A 99 14.41 31.40 -31.25
N SER A 100 13.50 30.80 -30.50
CA SER A 100 13.52 30.73 -29.06
C SER A 100 13.05 29.37 -28.54
N ILE A 101 13.13 29.21 -27.23
CA ILE A 101 12.56 28.09 -26.50
C ILE A 101 11.49 28.68 -25.58
N ILE A 102 10.25 28.21 -25.71
CA ILE A 102 9.19 28.54 -24.75
C ILE A 102 9.12 27.42 -23.74
N LEU A 103 9.14 27.76 -22.45
CA LEU A 103 8.98 26.80 -21.37
C LEU A 103 7.92 27.26 -20.37
N VAL A 104 7.31 26.29 -19.71
CA VAL A 104 6.35 26.51 -18.64
C VAL A 104 6.89 25.90 -17.35
N GLN A 105 6.92 26.70 -16.29
CA GLN A 105 7.37 26.31 -14.96
C GLN A 105 6.23 25.70 -14.16
N GLY A 106 6.52 24.90 -13.13
CA GLY A 106 5.46 24.27 -12.31
C GLY A 106 4.63 25.27 -11.52
N ASP A 107 5.16 26.47 -11.24
CA ASP A 107 4.42 27.58 -10.65
C ASP A 107 3.53 28.35 -11.66
N GLY A 108 3.48 27.91 -12.93
CA GLY A 108 2.64 28.47 -13.98
C GLY A 108 3.28 29.62 -14.77
N LYS A 109 4.51 30.04 -14.44
CA LYS A 109 5.21 31.05 -15.23
C LYS A 109 5.61 30.51 -16.59
N ILE A 110 5.37 31.32 -17.62
CA ILE A 110 5.80 31.03 -18.99
C ILE A 110 7.03 31.89 -19.27
N LYS A 111 8.12 31.24 -19.68
CA LYS A 111 9.37 31.91 -20.03
C LYS A 111 9.73 31.64 -21.48
N GLN A 112 10.38 32.63 -22.08
CA GLN A 112 11.06 32.52 -23.36
C GLN A 112 12.56 32.55 -23.10
N CYS A 113 13.28 31.56 -23.61
CA CYS A 113 14.72 31.45 -23.52
C CYS A 113 15.36 31.58 -24.91
N SER A 114 16.58 32.11 -24.97
CA SER A 114 17.40 32.01 -26.18
C SER A 114 17.65 30.55 -26.53
N THR A 115 17.74 30.19 -27.81
CA THR A 115 18.05 28.81 -28.26
C THR A 115 19.40 28.30 -27.77
N SER A 116 20.35 29.19 -27.44
CA SER A 116 21.63 28.85 -26.82
C SER A 116 21.59 28.84 -25.28
N LEU A 117 20.40 28.88 -24.66
CA LEU A 117 20.20 28.84 -23.20
C LEU A 117 21.00 29.87 -22.38
N ASN A 118 21.33 31.04 -22.95
CA ASN A 118 22.11 32.06 -22.23
C ASN A 118 21.23 33.00 -21.38
N SER A 119 19.95 33.14 -21.72
CA SER A 119 19.01 33.98 -20.99
C SER A 119 17.59 33.44 -21.11
N CYS A 120 16.78 33.72 -20.08
CA CYS A 120 15.34 33.41 -20.05
C CYS A 120 14.56 34.58 -19.45
N THR A 121 13.56 35.07 -20.17
CA THR A 121 12.66 36.15 -19.74
C THR A 121 11.26 35.61 -19.52
N GLN A 122 10.56 36.11 -18.49
CA GLN A 122 9.15 35.78 -18.31
C GLN A 122 8.31 36.54 -19.32
N ILE A 123 7.48 35.82 -20.07
CA ILE A 123 6.61 36.39 -21.12
C ILE A 123 5.12 36.28 -20.76
N GLY A 124 4.75 35.36 -19.87
CA GLY A 124 3.37 35.16 -19.46
C GLY A 124 3.24 34.33 -18.20
N SER A 125 1.99 34.00 -17.86
CA SER A 125 1.68 33.09 -16.75
C SER A 125 0.30 32.48 -16.90
N VAL A 126 0.16 31.21 -16.51
CA VAL A 126 -1.12 30.56 -16.23
C VAL A 126 -1.36 30.50 -14.72
N SER A 127 -2.62 30.48 -14.31
CA SER A 127 -2.93 30.18 -12.90
C SER A 127 -2.58 28.71 -12.62
N SER A 128 -1.62 28.44 -11.72
CA SER A 128 -1.28 27.08 -11.28
C SER A 128 -1.71 26.85 -9.83
N TYR A 129 -2.13 25.62 -9.49
CA TYR A 129 -2.36 25.21 -8.09
C TYR A 129 -1.19 24.35 -7.64
N ARG A 130 -0.36 24.86 -6.72
CA ARG A 130 0.89 24.21 -6.28
C ARG A 130 1.86 24.02 -7.46
N ALA A 131 3.04 23.44 -7.23
CA ALA A 131 3.99 23.15 -8.31
C ALA A 131 3.41 22.06 -9.24
N ASP A 132 2.64 22.48 -10.23
CA ASP A 132 2.02 21.60 -11.22
C ASP A 132 3.05 21.24 -12.29
N ILE A 133 3.83 20.20 -12.02
CA ILE A 133 4.84 19.69 -12.96
C ILE A 133 4.24 19.01 -14.20
N PHE A 134 2.90 18.96 -14.31
CA PHE A 134 2.17 18.34 -15.41
C PHE A 134 1.53 19.38 -16.34
N MET A 135 2.27 20.44 -16.65
CA MET A 135 1.88 21.35 -17.75
C MET A 135 2.64 20.98 -19.02
N ARG A 136 1.97 21.11 -20.18
CA ARG A 136 2.58 20.91 -21.51
C ARG A 136 2.33 22.09 -22.43
N ILE A 137 3.26 22.31 -23.36
CA ILE A 137 3.17 23.30 -24.42
C ILE A 137 2.92 22.60 -25.75
N ILE A 138 1.96 23.10 -26.52
CA ILE A 138 1.74 22.73 -27.92
C ILE A 138 1.90 23.99 -28.77
N PRO A 139 3.01 24.14 -29.53
CA PRO A 139 3.12 25.19 -30.53
C PRO A 139 2.02 25.07 -31.58
N SER A 140 1.44 26.20 -32.04
CA SER A 140 0.61 26.19 -33.26
C SER A 140 1.46 25.83 -34.47
N LYS A 141 0.82 25.33 -35.53
CA LYS A 141 1.54 24.89 -36.73
C LYS A 141 2.32 26.03 -37.40
N ASP A 142 1.79 27.24 -37.37
CA ASP A 142 2.45 28.46 -37.86
C ASP A 142 3.39 29.14 -36.83
N GLU A 143 3.51 28.56 -35.62
CA GLU A 143 4.31 29.07 -34.51
C GLU A 143 4.08 30.56 -34.21
N LYS A 144 2.84 31.05 -34.34
CA LYS A 144 2.45 32.40 -33.88
C LYS A 144 1.74 32.39 -32.53
N SER A 145 1.32 31.21 -32.09
CA SER A 145 0.64 31.00 -30.82
C SER A 145 1.05 29.66 -30.24
N PHE A 146 0.68 29.41 -28.99
CA PHE A 146 0.84 28.11 -28.37
C PHE A 146 -0.27 27.85 -27.37
N TYR A 147 -0.50 26.57 -27.09
CA TYR A 147 -1.44 26.11 -26.09
C TYR A 147 -0.67 25.63 -24.86
N VAL A 148 -1.19 25.95 -23.67
CA VAL A 148 -0.72 25.42 -22.40
C VAL A 148 -1.78 24.49 -21.84
N ILE A 149 -1.47 23.20 -21.84
CA ILE A 149 -2.27 22.18 -21.18
C ILE A 149 -1.98 22.25 -19.69
N GLN A 150 -3.01 22.40 -18.85
CA GLN A 150 -2.91 22.26 -17.40
C GLN A 150 -3.62 20.98 -16.98
N THR A 151 -2.87 19.87 -16.94
CA THR A 151 -3.38 18.52 -16.73
C THR A 151 -4.25 18.44 -15.48
N ASN A 152 -3.78 18.95 -14.34
CA ASN A 152 -4.52 18.90 -13.07
C ASN A 152 -5.74 19.82 -13.00
N LYS A 153 -5.82 20.81 -13.88
CA LYS A 153 -6.97 21.73 -13.98
C LYS A 153 -7.93 21.36 -15.09
N HIS A 154 -7.73 20.25 -15.78
CA HIS A 154 -8.64 19.78 -16.82
C HIS A 154 -8.89 20.83 -17.93
N LYS A 155 -7.90 21.68 -18.21
CA LYS A 155 -8.07 22.82 -19.13
C LYS A 155 -6.88 23.02 -20.04
N ILE A 156 -7.12 23.75 -21.12
CA ILE A 156 -6.13 24.16 -22.11
C ILE A 156 -6.34 25.66 -22.35
N ASP A 157 -5.27 26.45 -22.21
CA ASP A 157 -5.28 27.90 -22.41
C ASP A 157 -4.42 28.24 -23.64
N LYS A 158 -4.85 29.17 -24.50
CA LYS A 158 -4.10 29.61 -25.68
C LYS A 158 -3.42 30.96 -25.42
N PHE A 159 -2.21 31.12 -25.94
CA PHE A 159 -1.36 32.30 -25.82
C PHE A 159 -0.82 32.70 -27.20
N ASP A 160 -0.58 34.00 -27.40
CA ASP A 160 0.26 34.43 -28.52
C ASP A 160 1.76 34.17 -28.23
N LYS A 161 2.62 34.34 -29.23
CA LYS A 161 4.06 34.11 -29.10
C LYS A 161 4.75 35.03 -28.08
N GLU A 162 4.17 36.18 -27.79
CA GLU A 162 4.63 37.11 -26.75
C GLU A 162 4.16 36.69 -25.34
N GLY A 163 3.42 35.60 -25.19
CA GLY A 163 2.96 35.07 -23.90
C GLY A 163 1.72 35.78 -23.35
N LYS A 164 1.03 36.58 -24.16
CA LYS A 164 -0.26 37.17 -23.80
C LYS A 164 -1.33 36.09 -23.91
N TYR A 165 -2.12 35.94 -22.84
CA TYR A 165 -3.27 35.06 -22.83
C TYR A 165 -4.31 35.51 -23.87
N LEU A 166 -4.79 34.58 -24.70
CA LEU A 166 -5.82 34.82 -25.70
C LEU A 166 -7.19 34.37 -25.18
N TYR A 167 -7.36 33.07 -24.95
CA TYR A 167 -8.61 32.48 -24.46
C TYR A 167 -8.38 31.07 -23.92
N LYS A 168 -9.37 30.55 -23.20
CA LYS A 168 -9.44 29.14 -22.79
C LYS A 168 -10.06 28.35 -23.93
N LEU A 169 -9.46 27.22 -24.30
CA LEU A 169 -10.04 26.30 -25.26
C LEU A 169 -11.25 25.58 -24.61
N ASP A 170 -12.46 26.03 -24.90
CA ASP A 170 -13.69 25.44 -24.39
C ASP A 170 -14.30 24.44 -25.40
N LEU A 171 -14.65 23.24 -24.94
CA LEU A 171 -15.17 22.15 -25.78
C LEU A 171 -16.69 21.96 -25.65
N ALA A 172 -17.41 23.06 -25.40
CA ALA A 172 -18.85 23.31 -25.51
C ALA A 172 -19.85 22.25 -24.95
N LYS A 173 -19.38 21.18 -24.28
CA LYS A 173 -20.15 20.07 -23.64
C LYS A 173 -19.29 18.86 -23.24
N LYS A 174 -18.07 18.73 -23.77
CA LYS A 174 -17.17 17.60 -23.45
C LYS A 174 -16.07 18.06 -22.51
N ASP A 175 -16.16 17.67 -21.24
CA ASP A 175 -15.09 17.92 -20.29
C ASP A 175 -13.82 17.15 -20.70
N LEU A 176 -12.66 17.79 -20.57
CA LEU A 176 -11.36 17.13 -20.63
C LEU A 176 -11.07 16.47 -19.28
N LYS A 177 -10.40 15.33 -19.27
CA LYS A 177 -10.00 14.64 -18.04
C LYS A 177 -8.52 14.30 -18.01
N TYR A 178 -7.76 15.16 -17.32
CA TYR A 178 -6.30 15.10 -17.25
C TYR A 178 -5.65 15.08 -18.64
N PRO A 179 -5.88 16.11 -19.48
CA PRO A 179 -5.18 16.20 -20.76
C PRO A 179 -3.67 16.29 -20.51
N SER A 180 -2.82 15.54 -21.23
CA SER A 180 -1.41 15.32 -20.83
C SER A 180 -0.34 15.63 -21.88
N GLY A 181 -0.71 15.72 -23.17
CA GLY A 181 0.21 15.98 -24.27
C GLY A 181 -0.54 16.16 -25.59
N GLY A 182 0.17 16.59 -26.64
CA GLY A 182 -0.45 16.86 -27.94
C GLY A 182 0.43 17.56 -28.98
N VAL A 183 -0.19 17.81 -30.14
CA VAL A 183 0.46 18.33 -31.34
C VAL A 183 -0.56 19.08 -32.22
N ALA A 184 -0.13 20.20 -32.80
CA ALA A 184 -0.92 20.90 -33.82
C ALA A 184 -0.87 20.11 -35.14
N LEU A 185 -2.04 19.73 -35.64
CA LEU A 185 -2.21 19.05 -36.93
C LEU A 185 -2.28 20.06 -38.08
N THR A 186 -3.03 21.15 -37.87
CA THR A 186 -3.16 22.31 -38.75
C THR A 186 -3.16 23.57 -37.89
N ASP A 187 -3.30 24.75 -38.50
CA ASP A 187 -3.42 26.02 -37.77
C ASP A 187 -4.66 26.07 -36.86
N ASP A 188 -5.71 25.31 -37.19
CA ASP A 188 -6.99 25.27 -36.50
C ASP A 188 -7.33 23.90 -35.90
N THR A 189 -6.48 22.88 -36.05
CA THR A 189 -6.75 21.53 -35.57
C THR A 189 -5.62 21.02 -34.70
N ILE A 190 -5.95 20.52 -33.52
CA ILE A 190 -4.99 20.07 -32.52
C ILE A 190 -5.38 18.66 -32.09
N LEU A 191 -4.39 17.79 -31.97
CA LEU A 191 -4.51 16.46 -31.38
C LEU A 191 -4.03 16.50 -29.93
N PHE A 192 -4.79 15.92 -29.00
CA PHE A 192 -4.33 15.77 -27.62
C PHE A 192 -4.77 14.46 -26.98
N ALA A 193 -3.94 14.01 -26.04
CA ALA A 193 -4.23 12.90 -25.15
C ALA A 193 -5.17 13.33 -24.02
N ASP A 194 -6.38 12.79 -23.99
CA ASP A 194 -7.38 12.98 -22.92
C ASP A 194 -7.28 11.80 -21.94
N THR A 195 -6.17 11.78 -21.18
CA THR A 195 -5.61 10.62 -20.47
C THR A 195 -6.62 9.81 -19.67
N SER A 196 -7.46 10.47 -18.86
CA SER A 196 -8.40 9.76 -17.98
C SER A 196 -9.74 9.44 -18.62
N HIS A 197 -10.06 10.05 -19.76
CA HIS A 197 -11.07 9.52 -20.68
C HIS A 197 -10.51 8.44 -21.60
N LYS A 198 -9.20 8.18 -21.52
CA LYS A 198 -8.54 7.08 -22.18
C LYS A 198 -8.70 7.12 -23.69
N ARG A 199 -8.45 8.30 -24.25
CA ARG A 199 -8.63 8.55 -25.68
C ARG A 199 -7.65 9.60 -26.17
N VAL A 200 -7.43 9.61 -27.48
CA VAL A 200 -6.87 10.74 -28.20
C VAL A 200 -8.02 11.43 -28.91
N ILE A 201 -8.04 12.76 -28.91
CA ILE A 201 -9.07 13.53 -29.63
C ILE A 201 -8.42 14.56 -30.53
N ALA A 202 -9.06 14.85 -31.66
CA ALA A 202 -8.75 16.01 -32.48
C ALA A 202 -9.82 17.07 -32.25
N VAL A 203 -9.38 18.29 -31.99
CA VAL A 203 -10.25 19.44 -31.78
C VAL A 203 -9.97 20.47 -32.85
N GLN A 204 -11.06 20.98 -33.41
CA GLN A 204 -11.01 22.17 -34.24
C GLN A 204 -11.15 23.41 -33.34
N ASP A 205 -10.10 24.22 -33.25
CA ASP A 205 -10.04 25.50 -32.55
C ASP A 205 -10.50 26.63 -33.48
N LYS A 206 -11.71 27.14 -33.24
CA LYS A 206 -12.28 28.29 -33.98
C LYS A 206 -12.28 29.58 -33.18
N GLY A 207 -11.51 29.64 -32.09
CA GLY A 207 -11.55 30.74 -31.14
C GLY A 207 -12.37 30.44 -29.89
N GLU A 208 -12.53 31.47 -29.06
CA GLU A 208 -13.28 31.45 -27.81
C GLU A 208 -14.69 30.86 -28.02
N ASP A 209 -15.05 29.88 -27.19
CA ASP A 209 -16.33 29.16 -27.14
C ASP A 209 -16.79 28.42 -28.42
N ASN A 210 -16.01 28.44 -29.50
CA ASN A 210 -16.39 27.84 -30.79
C ASN A 210 -15.59 26.57 -31.13
N SER A 211 -14.81 26.06 -30.19
CA SER A 211 -14.00 24.87 -30.40
C SER A 211 -14.83 23.59 -30.23
N SER A 212 -14.54 22.57 -31.05
CA SER A 212 -15.30 21.32 -31.00
C SER A 212 -14.44 20.10 -31.30
N VAL A 213 -14.77 18.98 -30.66
CA VAL A 213 -14.13 17.69 -30.93
C VAL A 213 -14.63 17.17 -32.26
N ILE A 214 -13.74 17.08 -33.25
CA ILE A 214 -14.06 16.60 -34.59
C ILE A 214 -13.67 15.14 -34.80
N TRP A 215 -12.83 14.56 -33.94
CA TRP A 215 -12.45 13.16 -34.02
C TRP A 215 -12.02 12.63 -32.64
N SER A 216 -12.14 11.33 -32.42
CA SER A 216 -11.77 10.65 -31.18
C SER A 216 -11.35 9.21 -31.43
N LEU A 217 -10.28 8.77 -30.79
CA LEU A 217 -9.75 7.41 -30.78
C LEU A 217 -9.75 6.87 -29.34
N SER A 218 -10.50 5.81 -29.08
CA SER A 218 -10.64 5.24 -27.74
C SER A 218 -9.59 4.17 -27.49
N SER A 219 -8.97 4.18 -26.31
CA SER A 219 -8.00 3.15 -25.94
C SER A 219 -8.65 1.77 -25.76
N TYR A 220 -9.95 1.73 -25.46
CA TYR A 220 -10.65 0.48 -25.17
C TYR A 220 -11.04 -0.29 -26.42
N SER A 221 -11.40 0.42 -27.49
CA SER A 221 -11.84 -0.20 -28.75
C SER A 221 -10.73 -0.26 -29.77
N ASP A 222 -9.87 0.75 -29.84
CA ASP A 222 -9.03 0.95 -31.03
C ASP A 222 -7.54 0.72 -30.73
N MET A 223 -7.13 0.89 -29.46
CA MET A 223 -5.78 0.58 -28.98
C MET A 223 -5.77 -0.68 -28.09
N LYS A 224 -6.49 -1.73 -28.49
CA LYS A 224 -6.72 -2.96 -27.69
C LYS A 224 -5.43 -3.59 -27.11
N ARG A 225 -5.15 -3.31 -25.83
CA ARG A 225 -4.40 -4.16 -24.90
C ARG A 225 -5.08 -4.02 -23.55
N HIS A 226 -5.63 -5.11 -23.00
CA HIS A 226 -6.29 -5.07 -21.70
C HIS A 226 -5.33 -4.47 -20.66
N SER A 227 -5.84 -3.67 -19.72
CA SER A 227 -5.13 -2.83 -18.73
C SER A 227 -4.48 -1.53 -19.20
N TYR A 228 -4.31 -1.33 -20.51
CA TYR A 228 -3.77 -0.09 -21.06
C TYR A 228 -4.88 0.92 -21.37
N GLY A 229 -4.57 2.20 -21.20
CA GLY A 229 -5.49 3.24 -21.65
C GLY A 229 -5.18 4.64 -21.19
N ARG A 230 -4.00 4.89 -20.63
CA ARG A 230 -3.58 6.25 -20.30
C ARG A 230 -2.58 6.72 -21.34
N VAL A 231 -3.10 7.42 -22.35
CA VAL A 231 -2.25 8.10 -23.33
C VAL A 231 -1.60 9.30 -22.64
N LEU A 232 -0.27 9.38 -22.66
CA LEU A 232 0.52 10.39 -21.97
C LEU A 232 1.00 11.52 -22.89
N ASP A 233 1.26 11.20 -24.16
CA ASP A 233 1.72 12.17 -25.14
C ASP A 233 1.34 11.73 -26.55
N VAL A 234 1.23 12.70 -27.45
CA VAL A 234 0.90 12.49 -28.87
C VAL A 234 1.76 13.43 -29.73
N LYS A 235 2.44 12.88 -30.73
CA LYS A 235 3.25 13.64 -31.69
C LYS A 235 3.08 13.15 -33.12
N LEU A 236 3.51 13.98 -34.07
CA LEU A 236 3.62 13.62 -35.47
C LEU A 236 5.09 13.37 -35.81
N ASP A 237 5.40 12.30 -36.53
CA ASP A 237 6.69 12.16 -37.21
C ASP A 237 6.73 13.00 -38.50
N THR A 238 7.85 12.95 -39.23
CA THR A 238 8.04 13.67 -40.50
C THR A 238 7.16 13.12 -41.63
N SER A 239 6.77 11.85 -41.55
CA SER A 239 5.78 11.21 -42.44
C SER A 239 4.33 11.52 -42.02
N SER A 240 4.14 12.38 -41.00
CA SER A 240 2.86 12.74 -40.40
C SER A 240 2.13 11.60 -39.71
N ASN A 241 2.75 10.46 -39.41
CA ASN A 241 2.13 9.43 -38.57
C ASN A 241 1.94 9.95 -37.14
N VAL A 242 0.86 9.54 -36.49
CA VAL A 242 0.56 9.83 -35.09
C VAL A 242 1.27 8.81 -34.20
N TRP A 243 2.22 9.30 -33.42
CA TRP A 243 2.89 8.55 -32.36
C TRP A 243 2.24 8.88 -31.03
N MET A 244 2.05 7.86 -30.19
CA MET A 244 1.46 8.04 -28.88
C MET A 244 2.07 7.10 -27.85
N ASN A 245 2.37 7.65 -26.67
CA ASN A 245 2.80 6.87 -25.52
C ASN A 245 1.57 6.49 -24.71
N ASN A 246 1.33 5.19 -24.54
CA ASN A 246 0.16 4.67 -23.87
C ASN A 246 0.60 3.76 -22.72
N THR A 247 -0.06 3.92 -21.58
CA THR A 247 0.35 3.28 -20.32
C THR A 247 -0.81 2.60 -19.64
N ASN A 248 -0.48 1.68 -18.74
CA ASN A 248 -1.45 1.05 -17.87
C ASN A 248 -1.89 1.98 -16.71
N LYS A 249 -2.84 1.54 -15.88
CA LYS A 249 -3.32 2.36 -14.74
C LYS A 249 -2.27 2.58 -13.65
N SER A 250 -1.30 1.68 -13.51
CA SER A 250 -0.27 1.75 -12.47
C SER A 250 0.97 2.54 -12.91
N TYR A 251 1.06 2.92 -14.19
CA TYR A 251 2.24 3.55 -14.78
C TYR A 251 3.49 2.65 -14.74
N GLU A 252 3.28 1.33 -14.74
CA GLU A 252 4.35 0.33 -14.61
C GLU A 252 4.72 -0.28 -15.97
N ASP A 253 3.76 -0.30 -16.89
CA ASP A 253 3.90 -0.89 -18.21
C ASP A 253 3.32 0.05 -19.26
N ALA A 254 4.00 0.11 -20.39
CA ALA A 254 3.77 1.11 -21.41
C ALA A 254 4.18 0.64 -22.79
N ASP A 255 3.45 1.12 -23.79
CA ASP A 255 3.76 0.95 -25.18
C ASP A 255 3.77 2.28 -25.93
N THR A 256 4.54 2.30 -27.01
CA THR A 256 4.46 3.38 -28.00
C THR A 256 3.73 2.84 -29.22
N ILE A 257 2.66 3.52 -29.60
CA ILE A 257 1.80 3.15 -30.73
C ILE A 257 2.02 4.16 -31.84
N VAL A 258 2.12 3.68 -33.08
CA VAL A 258 2.23 4.48 -34.28
C VAL A 258 1.04 4.20 -35.17
N MET A 259 0.41 5.27 -35.67
CA MET A 259 -0.78 5.22 -36.52
C MET A 259 -0.63 6.15 -37.71
N ASP A 260 -0.98 5.67 -38.90
CA ASP A 260 -0.99 6.52 -40.11
C ASP A 260 -2.10 7.58 -40.01
N ILE A 261 -1.78 8.85 -40.21
CA ILE A 261 -2.76 9.95 -40.13
C ILE A 261 -3.72 10.04 -41.30
N THR A 262 -3.41 9.42 -42.44
CA THR A 262 -4.35 9.36 -43.57
C THR A 262 -5.64 8.66 -43.16
N SER A 263 -5.54 7.67 -42.27
CA SER A 263 -6.69 7.06 -41.61
C SER A 263 -7.57 8.08 -40.87
N ILE A 264 -7.03 9.21 -40.37
CA ILE A 264 -7.83 10.25 -39.71
C ILE A 264 -8.53 11.16 -40.74
N LYS A 265 -7.91 11.42 -41.89
CA LYS A 265 -8.48 12.32 -42.92
C LYS A 265 -9.70 11.70 -43.61
N ASP A 266 -9.67 10.41 -43.87
CA ASP A 266 -10.80 9.68 -44.46
C ASP A 266 -11.99 9.59 -43.50
N TYR A 267 -11.77 9.68 -42.18
CA TYR A 267 -12.85 9.70 -41.19
C TYR A 267 -13.71 10.97 -41.23
N LYS A 268 -13.22 12.10 -41.81
CA LYS A 268 -14.02 13.34 -41.87
C LYS A 268 -15.32 13.20 -42.66
N SER A 269 -15.42 12.24 -43.60
CA SER A 269 -16.66 12.02 -44.37
C SER A 269 -17.75 11.28 -43.60
N ASP A 270 -17.42 10.55 -42.52
CA ASP A 270 -18.37 9.67 -41.81
C ASP A 270 -18.78 10.16 -40.40
N ILE A 271 -18.27 11.30 -39.93
CA ILE A 271 -18.56 11.87 -38.59
C ILE A 271 -20.07 12.07 -38.31
N ASN A 272 -20.92 12.17 -39.33
CA ASN A 272 -22.37 12.27 -39.16
C ASN A 272 -23.06 10.93 -38.80
N LYS A 273 -22.34 9.80 -38.77
CA LYS A 273 -22.87 8.50 -38.33
C LYS A 273 -22.14 8.07 -37.06
N SER A 274 -22.85 8.08 -35.94
CA SER A 274 -22.36 7.75 -34.59
C SER A 274 -22.09 6.25 -34.36
N THR A 275 -21.51 5.55 -35.33
CA THR A 275 -21.20 4.13 -35.22
C THR A 275 -19.75 3.96 -34.82
N HIS A 276 -19.48 3.12 -33.80
CA HIS A 276 -18.14 2.62 -33.52
C HIS A 276 -17.53 2.06 -34.81
N ILE A 277 -16.43 2.64 -35.27
CA ILE A 277 -15.68 2.13 -36.43
C ILE A 277 -14.46 1.40 -35.86
N GLU A 278 -14.42 0.09 -36.02
CA GLU A 278 -13.23 -0.70 -35.71
C GLU A 278 -12.13 -0.34 -36.72
N ILE A 279 -10.95 0.00 -36.24
CA ILE A 279 -9.75 0.14 -37.08
C ILE A 279 -9.40 -1.26 -37.58
N GLU A 280 -9.39 -1.47 -38.90
CA GLU A 280 -8.89 -2.73 -39.47
C GLU A 280 -7.43 -2.95 -39.05
N ASP A 281 -7.13 -4.19 -38.62
CA ASP A 281 -5.81 -4.65 -38.18
C ASP A 281 -4.78 -4.47 -39.31
N GLY A 282 -4.14 -3.28 -39.36
CA GLY A 282 -3.15 -2.94 -40.39
C GLY A 282 -2.60 -1.52 -40.30
N HIS A 283 -3.35 -0.58 -39.72
CA HIS A 283 -2.97 0.84 -39.64
C HIS A 283 -2.32 1.25 -38.31
N THR A 284 -2.18 0.31 -37.36
CA THR A 284 -1.51 0.57 -36.09
C THR A 284 -0.31 -0.35 -35.90
N ARG A 285 0.81 0.21 -35.47
CA ARG A 285 2.02 -0.54 -35.12
C ARG A 285 2.34 -0.27 -33.66
N ARG A 286 2.55 -1.33 -32.88
CA ARG A 286 3.04 -1.24 -31.51
C ARG A 286 4.53 -1.49 -31.47
N ILE A 287 5.23 -0.65 -30.73
CA ILE A 287 6.66 -0.80 -30.49
C ILE A 287 6.81 -1.41 -29.11
N GLU A 288 6.92 -2.73 -29.08
CA GLU A 288 7.22 -3.46 -27.86
C GLU A 288 8.74 -3.67 -27.77
N SER A 289 9.38 -2.99 -26.83
CA SER A 289 10.80 -3.15 -26.59
C SER A 289 11.10 -3.17 -25.10
N LYS A 290 11.96 -4.11 -24.68
CA LYS A 290 12.49 -4.15 -23.31
C LYS A 290 13.31 -2.90 -22.93
N LEU A 291 13.69 -2.10 -23.93
CA LEU A 291 14.38 -0.82 -23.72
C LEU A 291 13.40 0.28 -23.28
N ILE A 292 12.12 0.16 -23.64
CA ILE A 292 11.05 1.06 -23.25
C ILE A 292 10.39 0.46 -22.01
N LYS A 293 10.46 1.17 -20.89
CA LYS A 293 9.79 0.82 -19.64
C LYS A 293 8.63 1.76 -19.36
N TYR A 294 8.89 3.07 -19.42
CA TYR A 294 7.90 4.08 -19.11
C TYR A 294 8.14 5.37 -19.92
N PRO A 295 7.71 5.41 -21.19
CA PRO A 295 7.89 6.52 -22.09
C PRO A 295 6.94 7.67 -21.69
N THR A 296 7.50 8.83 -21.39
CA THR A 296 6.76 9.98 -20.83
C THR A 296 6.53 11.11 -21.82
N SER A 297 7.38 11.24 -22.85
CA SER A 297 7.28 12.32 -23.84
C SER A 297 7.87 11.89 -25.17
N LEU A 298 7.34 12.49 -26.24
CA LEU A 298 7.70 12.27 -27.63
C LEU A 298 8.21 13.57 -28.26
N ALA A 299 9.19 13.45 -29.17
CA ALA A 299 9.65 14.55 -30.01
C ALA A 299 10.03 14.05 -31.42
N SER A 300 9.46 14.69 -32.45
CA SER A 300 9.78 14.39 -33.85
C SER A 300 11.25 14.70 -34.14
N HIS A 301 11.96 13.76 -34.75
CA HIS A 301 13.40 13.90 -34.95
C HIS A 301 13.88 13.17 -36.20
N LYS A 302 14.34 13.92 -37.21
CA LYS A 302 14.76 13.37 -38.51
C LYS A 302 13.64 12.47 -39.08
N GLU A 303 13.99 11.31 -39.61
CA GLU A 303 13.06 10.28 -40.11
C GLU A 303 12.58 9.37 -38.96
N GLY A 304 12.23 9.94 -37.81
CA GLY A 304 11.89 9.13 -36.64
C GLY A 304 11.34 9.91 -35.45
N MET A 305 11.42 9.28 -34.29
CA MET A 305 10.86 9.77 -33.03
C MET A 305 11.85 9.60 -31.89
N LEU A 306 12.03 10.65 -31.11
CA LEU A 306 12.70 10.58 -29.81
C LEU A 306 11.68 10.29 -28.72
N ILE A 307 12.06 9.41 -27.79
CA ILE A 307 11.26 9.01 -26.65
C ILE A 307 12.06 9.25 -25.38
N SER A 308 11.50 10.06 -24.48
CA SER A 308 11.99 10.19 -23.12
C SER A 308 11.41 9.08 -22.25
N ASP A 309 12.25 8.28 -21.60
CA ASP A 309 11.82 7.20 -20.69
C ASP A 309 12.30 7.46 -19.26
N SER A 310 11.34 7.71 -18.36
CA SER A 310 11.65 8.15 -17.01
C SER A 310 11.96 7.01 -16.03
N GLU A 311 11.55 5.78 -16.32
CA GLU A 311 11.91 4.61 -15.50
C GLU A 311 13.20 3.96 -15.98
N ALA A 312 13.45 3.95 -17.30
CA ALA A 312 14.70 3.44 -17.87
C ALA A 312 15.86 4.43 -17.74
N PHE A 313 15.58 5.71 -17.44
CA PHE A 313 16.57 6.80 -17.45
C PHE A 313 17.31 6.89 -18.79
N LYS A 314 16.54 6.87 -19.88
CA LYS A 314 17.09 6.88 -21.23
C LYS A 314 16.31 7.86 -22.10
N ILE A 315 17.01 8.38 -23.10
CA ILE A 315 16.39 8.95 -24.29
C ILE A 315 16.63 7.94 -25.39
N LEU A 316 15.58 7.54 -26.07
CA LEU A 316 15.62 6.56 -27.15
C LEU A 316 15.33 7.27 -28.46
N TYR A 317 16.05 6.92 -29.51
CA TYR A 317 15.72 7.27 -30.89
C TYR A 317 15.15 6.05 -31.58
N ILE A 318 14.01 6.23 -32.24
CA ILE A 318 13.35 5.21 -33.04
C ILE A 318 13.25 5.72 -34.46
N ASP A 319 13.94 5.04 -35.37
CA ASP A 319 13.89 5.32 -36.81
C ASP A 319 12.68 4.64 -37.48
N ASP A 320 12.59 4.75 -38.80
CA ASP A 320 11.56 4.09 -39.63
C ASP A 320 11.60 2.55 -39.58
N SER A 321 12.65 1.93 -39.05
CA SER A 321 12.69 0.49 -38.77
C SER A 321 11.96 0.11 -37.48
N TYR A 322 11.54 1.11 -36.69
CA TYR A 322 10.89 0.98 -35.39
C TYR A 322 11.73 0.27 -34.33
N MET A 323 13.06 0.30 -34.49
CA MET A 323 13.99 -0.28 -33.54
C MET A 323 14.57 0.81 -32.62
N PRO A 324 14.34 0.72 -31.30
CA PRO A 324 14.84 1.73 -30.38
C PRO A 324 16.35 1.62 -30.18
N THR A 325 17.03 2.73 -30.34
CA THR A 325 18.46 2.93 -30.05
C THR A 325 18.63 3.98 -28.96
N VAL A 326 19.75 3.98 -28.23
CA VAL A 326 19.99 4.99 -27.20
C VAL A 326 20.48 6.27 -27.86
N PHE A 327 19.81 7.39 -27.57
CA PHE A 327 20.18 8.72 -28.03
C PHE A 327 21.09 9.42 -27.01
N GLY A 328 22.00 10.27 -27.51
CA GLY A 328 22.93 11.05 -26.70
C GLY A 328 24.33 10.45 -26.63
N ASP A 329 25.32 11.34 -26.55
CA ASP A 329 26.73 10.97 -26.40
C ASP A 329 27.05 10.32 -25.04
N SER A 330 28.32 9.96 -24.84
CA SER A 330 28.78 9.36 -23.59
C SER A 330 28.58 10.26 -22.36
N TYR A 331 28.55 11.58 -22.52
CA TYR A 331 28.31 12.52 -21.43
C TYR A 331 26.84 12.47 -21.02
N VAL A 332 25.91 12.58 -21.97
CA VAL A 332 24.45 12.52 -21.73
C VAL A 332 24.10 11.18 -21.07
N GLN A 333 24.60 10.08 -21.62
CA GLN A 333 24.38 8.74 -21.08
C GLN A 333 24.97 8.58 -19.67
N SER A 334 26.18 9.10 -19.41
CA SER A 334 26.79 9.07 -18.07
C SER A 334 25.97 9.85 -17.05
N LYS A 335 25.44 11.02 -17.43
CA LYS A 335 24.60 11.85 -16.56
C LYS A 335 23.29 11.13 -16.20
N LEU A 336 22.60 10.57 -17.20
CA LEU A 336 21.39 9.77 -16.99
C LEU A 336 21.65 8.54 -16.11
N LYS A 337 22.76 7.84 -16.34
CA LYS A 337 23.15 6.67 -15.53
C LYS A 337 23.37 7.04 -14.05
N LYS A 338 24.09 8.13 -13.77
CA LYS A 338 24.31 8.60 -12.38
C LYS A 338 23.01 8.90 -11.64
N ILE A 339 22.01 9.41 -12.36
CA ILE A 339 20.69 9.73 -11.81
C ILE A 339 19.90 8.46 -11.53
N SER A 340 19.97 7.49 -12.45
CA SER A 340 19.42 6.14 -12.25
C SER A 340 20.01 5.48 -11.00
N GLU A 341 21.34 5.45 -10.89
CA GLU A 341 22.07 4.89 -9.73
C GLU A 341 21.67 5.60 -8.42
N LYS A 342 21.49 6.93 -8.44
CA LYS A 342 21.04 7.71 -7.30
C LYS A 342 19.60 7.36 -6.89
N ARG A 343 18.68 7.13 -7.85
CA ARG A 343 17.31 6.70 -7.55
C ARG A 343 17.27 5.29 -6.99
N GLU A 344 18.06 4.39 -7.56
CA GLU A 344 18.21 3.01 -7.08
C GLU A 344 18.77 2.98 -5.65
N TYR A 345 19.77 3.81 -5.34
CA TYR A 345 20.31 3.96 -3.99
C TYR A 345 19.23 4.29 -2.96
N TYR A 346 18.38 5.30 -3.22
CA TYR A 346 17.29 5.63 -2.31
C TYR A 346 16.22 4.54 -2.23
N GLN A 347 15.91 3.88 -3.34
CA GLN A 347 15.01 2.74 -3.34
C GLN A 347 15.54 1.59 -2.46
N ASN A 348 16.84 1.31 -2.53
CA ASN A 348 17.49 0.29 -1.72
C ASN A 348 17.47 0.64 -0.23
N ILE A 349 17.65 1.92 0.12
CA ILE A 349 17.48 2.38 1.51
C ILE A 349 16.05 2.19 1.99
N ILE A 350 15.05 2.60 1.18
CA ILE A 350 13.64 2.43 1.52
C ILE A 350 13.34 0.94 1.76
N ASN A 351 13.77 0.06 0.84
CA ASN A 351 13.62 -1.39 0.98
C ASN A 351 14.31 -1.89 2.26
N GLY A 352 15.52 -1.43 2.56
CA GLY A 352 16.25 -1.76 3.79
C GLY A 352 15.52 -1.32 5.07
N LEU A 353 14.89 -0.14 5.08
CA LEU A 353 14.07 0.34 6.20
C LEU A 353 12.83 -0.55 6.42
N PHE A 354 12.18 -1.00 5.33
CA PHE A 354 11.08 -1.95 5.43
C PHE A 354 11.53 -3.32 5.99
N TRP A 355 12.71 -3.80 5.60
CA TRP A 355 13.31 -5.00 6.18
C TRP A 355 13.59 -4.84 7.68
N LEU A 356 14.20 -3.73 8.08
CA LEU A 356 14.46 -3.43 9.50
C LEU A 356 13.17 -3.33 10.31
N PHE A 357 12.11 -2.75 9.72
CA PHE A 357 10.79 -2.74 10.34
C PHE A 357 10.22 -4.14 10.51
N GLY A 358 10.29 -4.99 9.47
CA GLY A 358 9.85 -6.39 9.54
C GLY A 358 10.58 -7.18 10.63
N ILE A 359 11.90 -7.03 10.72
CA ILE A 359 12.72 -7.62 11.80
C ILE A 359 12.29 -7.05 13.16
N GLY A 360 12.11 -5.74 13.26
CA GLY A 360 11.66 -5.08 14.49
C GLY A 360 10.32 -5.63 14.99
N MET A 361 9.34 -5.79 14.10
CA MET A 361 8.04 -6.39 14.41
C MET A 361 8.18 -7.85 14.90
N PHE A 362 9.04 -8.64 14.24
CA PHE A 362 9.32 -10.00 14.69
C PHE A 362 9.94 -10.04 16.09
N LEU A 363 10.91 -9.18 16.38
CA LEU A 363 11.54 -9.10 17.72
C LEU A 363 10.54 -8.65 18.80
N ALA A 364 9.59 -7.77 18.48
CA ALA A 364 8.54 -7.36 19.40
C ALA A 364 7.64 -8.54 19.78
N ILE A 365 7.29 -9.38 18.78
CA ILE A 365 6.51 -10.60 19.00
C ILE A 365 7.27 -11.57 19.91
N VAL A 366 8.56 -11.79 19.65
CA VAL A 366 9.41 -12.65 20.50
C VAL A 366 9.50 -12.11 21.92
N ALA A 367 9.69 -10.79 22.08
CA ALA A 367 9.74 -10.14 23.38
C ALA A 367 8.43 -10.32 24.17
N ALA A 368 7.28 -10.15 23.51
CA ALA A 368 5.98 -10.39 24.11
C ALA A 368 5.80 -11.85 24.57
N ILE A 369 6.21 -12.81 23.74
CA ILE A 369 6.16 -14.24 24.09
C ILE A 369 7.04 -14.53 25.32
N MET A 370 8.23 -13.94 25.39
CA MET A 370 9.16 -14.12 26.52
C MET A 370 8.67 -13.50 27.83
N GLU A 371 7.96 -12.37 27.76
CA GLU A 371 7.50 -11.65 28.94
C GLU A 371 6.22 -12.23 29.53
N THR A 372 5.39 -12.87 28.69
CA THR A 372 4.10 -13.44 29.10
C THR A 372 4.20 -14.34 30.35
N PRO A 373 5.13 -15.32 30.44
CA PRO A 373 5.27 -16.16 31.63
C PRO A 373 5.71 -15.39 32.89
N ARG A 374 6.51 -14.32 32.73
CA ARG A 374 7.01 -13.52 33.86
C ARG A 374 5.93 -12.61 34.40
N ALA A 375 5.19 -11.95 33.52
CA ALA A 375 4.03 -11.16 33.90
C ALA A 375 3.01 -12.02 34.65
N MET A 376 2.81 -13.27 34.21
CA MET A 376 1.98 -14.25 34.94
C MET A 376 2.53 -14.55 36.35
N LYS A 377 3.84 -14.73 36.53
CA LYS A 377 4.47 -14.99 37.84
C LYS A 377 4.50 -13.77 38.77
N ALA A 378 4.72 -12.57 38.25
CA ALA A 378 4.67 -11.34 39.07
C ALA A 378 3.22 -11.03 39.51
N ALA A 379 2.24 -11.25 38.63
CA ALA A 379 0.83 -11.19 38.99
C ALA A 379 0.48 -12.23 40.05
N GLU A 380 1.10 -13.41 40.00
CA GLU A 380 1.00 -14.43 41.03
C GLU A 380 1.56 -13.97 42.39
N GLU A 381 2.78 -13.44 42.45
CA GLU A 381 3.40 -12.99 43.70
C GLU A 381 2.63 -11.83 44.34
N LYS A 382 2.15 -10.87 43.53
CA LYS A 382 1.31 -9.77 44.02
C LYS A 382 -0.05 -10.26 44.55
N ALA A 383 -0.62 -11.30 43.94
CA ALA A 383 -1.82 -11.97 44.47
C ALA A 383 -1.55 -12.72 45.78
N LYS A 384 -0.32 -13.21 46.01
CA LYS A 384 0.11 -13.83 47.28
C LYS A 384 0.21 -12.79 48.41
N GLU A 385 0.71 -11.57 48.11
CA GLU A 385 0.82 -10.48 49.10
C GLU A 385 -0.54 -9.93 49.54
N MET A 386 -1.49 -9.77 48.62
CA MET A 386 -2.85 -9.31 48.96
C MET A 386 -3.63 -10.32 49.83
N ASN A 387 -3.32 -11.61 49.73
CA ASN A 387 -3.95 -12.66 50.54
C ASN A 387 -3.45 -12.74 52.00
N TYR A 388 -2.44 -11.97 52.41
CA TYR A 388 -2.04 -11.91 53.83
C TYR A 388 -2.96 -11.00 54.67
N ALA A 389 -3.86 -10.25 54.04
CA ALA A 389 -4.76 -9.30 54.70
C ALA A 389 -6.23 -9.78 54.82
N GLU A 390 -6.60 -10.91 54.22
CA GLU A 390 -8.02 -11.27 54.06
C GLU A 390 -8.30 -12.73 54.42
N ASN A 391 -8.01 -13.09 55.68
CA ASN A 391 -8.68 -14.21 56.35
C ASN A 391 -9.77 -13.64 57.26
N GLN A 392 -10.90 -13.26 56.66
CA GLN A 392 -12.16 -13.10 57.39
C GLN A 392 -13.24 -13.94 56.72
N SER A 393 -14.00 -14.63 57.57
CA SER A 393 -15.13 -15.51 57.31
C SER A 393 -15.97 -15.14 56.09
N ILE A 394 -16.29 -16.14 55.27
CA ILE A 394 -17.30 -16.07 54.21
C ILE A 394 -18.59 -15.50 54.80
N SER A 395 -18.90 -14.26 54.44
CA SER A 395 -20.17 -13.60 54.75
C SER A 395 -21.33 -14.46 54.23
N GLU A 396 -22.39 -14.65 55.03
CA GLU A 396 -23.62 -15.36 54.64
C GLU A 396 -24.26 -14.84 53.34
N SER A 397 -23.87 -13.64 52.89
CA SER A 397 -24.31 -13.01 51.64
C SER A 397 -23.90 -13.73 50.34
N LYS A 398 -23.00 -14.73 50.37
CA LYS A 398 -22.51 -15.41 49.15
C LYS A 398 -23.09 -16.81 48.87
N LYS A 399 -24.03 -17.31 49.69
CA LYS A 399 -24.72 -18.58 49.41
C LYS A 399 -25.62 -18.44 48.18
N ILE A 400 -25.39 -19.25 47.14
CA ILE A 400 -26.21 -19.26 45.93
C ILE A 400 -27.42 -20.17 46.17
N MET A 401 -28.62 -19.69 45.79
CA MET A 401 -29.81 -20.54 45.78
C MET A 401 -29.81 -21.46 44.56
N PRO A 402 -30.18 -22.75 44.72
CA PRO A 402 -30.34 -23.66 43.58
C PRO A 402 -31.43 -23.17 42.62
N ASP A 403 -31.29 -23.49 41.34
CA ASP A 403 -32.32 -23.24 40.34
C ASP A 403 -33.56 -24.15 40.54
N ALA A 404 -34.57 -24.00 39.68
CA ALA A 404 -35.81 -24.79 39.74
C ALA A 404 -35.60 -26.31 39.65
N ASN A 405 -34.44 -26.77 39.17
CA ASN A 405 -34.07 -28.19 39.07
C ASN A 405 -33.14 -28.64 40.20
N GLY A 406 -32.94 -27.80 41.23
CA GLY A 406 -32.01 -28.08 42.32
C GLY A 406 -30.53 -27.92 41.95
N VAL A 407 -30.21 -27.26 40.82
CA VAL A 407 -28.83 -27.10 40.35
C VAL A 407 -28.27 -25.76 40.84
N ILE A 408 -27.15 -25.83 41.56
CA ILE A 408 -26.38 -24.67 42.01
C ILE A 408 -25.37 -24.31 40.92
N TRP A 409 -25.57 -23.19 40.24
CA TRP A 409 -24.65 -22.70 39.21
C TRP A 409 -23.57 -21.80 39.83
N LEU A 410 -22.32 -22.15 39.64
CA LEU A 410 -21.20 -21.32 40.10
C LEU A 410 -21.12 -20.03 39.31
N LEU A 411 -20.91 -18.92 40.00
CA LEU A 411 -20.72 -17.62 39.39
C LEU A 411 -19.31 -17.52 38.78
N PRO A 412 -19.15 -16.90 37.60
CA PRO A 412 -17.83 -16.53 37.10
C PRO A 412 -17.13 -15.59 38.09
N SER A 413 -15.80 -15.66 38.17
CA SER A 413 -15.07 -14.75 39.06
C SER A 413 -15.28 -13.28 38.66
N GLU A 414 -15.46 -12.38 39.63
CA GLU A 414 -15.69 -10.95 39.35
C GLU A 414 -14.56 -10.33 38.51
N LYS A 415 -13.32 -10.79 38.73
CA LYS A 415 -12.15 -10.33 38.00
C LYS A 415 -12.20 -10.75 36.53
N LEU A 416 -12.61 -11.98 36.23
CA LEU A 416 -12.85 -12.41 34.85
C LEU A 416 -13.92 -11.54 34.20
N ILE A 417 -15.00 -11.23 34.91
CA ILE A 417 -16.07 -10.34 34.42
C ILE A 417 -15.52 -8.93 34.13
N LYS A 418 -14.69 -8.36 35.03
CA LYS A 418 -14.06 -7.04 34.83
C LYS A 418 -13.08 -7.03 33.66
N GLN A 419 -12.26 -8.07 33.52
CA GLN A 419 -11.33 -8.24 32.39
C GLN A 419 -12.09 -8.36 31.06
N LEU A 420 -13.13 -9.21 31.01
CA LEU A 420 -13.96 -9.38 29.81
C LEU A 420 -14.69 -8.09 29.43
N LYS A 421 -15.14 -7.29 30.41
CA LYS A 421 -15.74 -5.96 30.15
C LYS A 421 -14.76 -4.99 29.49
N TRP A 422 -13.50 -4.98 29.91
CA TRP A 422 -12.45 -4.13 29.32
C TRP A 422 -11.94 -4.62 27.96
N LEU A 423 -11.85 -5.94 27.78
CA LEU A 423 -11.39 -6.54 26.53
C LEU A 423 -12.39 -6.36 25.39
N LYS A 424 -13.70 -6.36 25.68
CA LYS A 424 -14.76 -6.25 24.66
C LYS A 424 -14.63 -5.02 23.73
N PRO A 425 -14.44 -3.77 24.21
CA PRO A 425 -14.24 -2.63 23.33
C PRO A 425 -12.91 -2.69 22.57
N LEU A 426 -11.83 -3.14 23.21
CA LEU A 426 -10.49 -3.22 22.61
C LEU A 426 -10.46 -4.21 21.45
N VAL A 427 -11.13 -5.35 21.63
CA VAL A 427 -11.39 -6.34 20.59
C VAL A 427 -12.18 -5.74 19.42
N GLY A 428 -13.22 -4.94 19.70
CA GLY A 428 -13.99 -4.24 18.66
C GLY A 428 -13.12 -3.28 17.84
N ILE A 429 -12.22 -2.54 18.50
CA ILE A 429 -11.25 -1.64 17.84
C ILE A 429 -10.28 -2.42 16.94
N ILE A 430 -9.75 -3.56 17.42
CA ILE A 430 -8.86 -4.40 16.62
C ILE A 430 -9.58 -4.95 15.38
N ILE A 431 -10.84 -5.40 15.52
CA ILE A 431 -11.64 -5.87 14.38
C ILE A 431 -11.85 -4.73 13.36
N LEU A 432 -12.24 -3.53 13.81
CA LEU A 432 -12.44 -2.39 12.91
C LEU A 432 -11.16 -1.99 12.19
N TYR A 433 -10.02 -1.99 12.89
CA TYR A 433 -8.71 -1.74 12.29
C TYR A 433 -8.34 -2.81 11.25
N MET A 434 -8.62 -4.08 11.53
CA MET A 434 -8.38 -5.16 10.58
C MET A 434 -9.28 -5.08 9.34
N ILE A 435 -10.56 -4.77 9.51
CA ILE A 435 -11.47 -4.53 8.38
C ILE A 435 -10.95 -3.38 7.54
N TYR A 436 -10.48 -2.29 8.17
CA TYR A 436 -9.86 -1.17 7.48
C TYR A 436 -8.60 -1.58 6.70
N GLN A 437 -7.71 -2.37 7.29
CA GLN A 437 -6.52 -2.90 6.61
C GLN A 437 -6.88 -3.85 5.45
N LEU A 438 -7.90 -4.71 5.62
CA LEU A 438 -8.43 -5.56 4.56
C LEU A 438 -9.03 -4.74 3.42
N ILE A 439 -9.73 -3.64 3.70
CA ILE A 439 -10.26 -2.73 2.68
C ILE A 439 -9.12 -2.04 1.93
N ILE A 440 -8.09 -1.55 2.63
CA ILE A 440 -6.89 -0.98 1.98
C ILE A 440 -6.22 -2.03 1.10
N LEU A 441 -5.99 -3.23 1.63
CA LEU A 441 -5.37 -4.33 0.91
C LEU A 441 -6.20 -4.70 -0.32
N PHE A 442 -7.52 -4.84 -0.20
CA PHE A 442 -8.41 -5.18 -1.30
C PHE A 442 -8.45 -4.10 -2.37
N ASN A 443 -8.45 -2.82 -1.97
CA ASN A 443 -8.34 -1.70 -2.89
C ASN A 443 -6.95 -1.66 -3.57
N SER A 444 -5.89 -2.09 -2.88
CA SER A 444 -4.52 -2.14 -3.43
C SER A 444 -4.27 -3.35 -4.35
N LEU A 445 -4.91 -4.49 -4.06
CA LEU A 445 -4.86 -5.72 -4.87
C LEU A 445 -5.53 -5.53 -6.24
N GLN A 446 -6.41 -4.54 -6.38
CA GLN A 446 -6.96 -4.17 -7.68
C GLN A 446 -5.99 -3.33 -8.54
N THR A 447 -4.85 -2.88 -7.99
CA THR A 447 -4.05 -1.81 -8.61
C THR A 447 -2.55 -2.06 -8.73
N ALA A 448 -1.98 -3.15 -8.18
CA ALA A 448 -0.51 -3.27 -8.09
C ALA A 448 0.02 -4.70 -8.26
N GLU A 449 1.24 -4.80 -8.78
CA GLU A 449 2.01 -6.03 -8.97
C GLU A 449 2.25 -6.86 -7.70
N GLU A 450 2.54 -8.13 -7.94
CA GLU A 450 2.28 -9.28 -7.08
C GLU A 450 3.13 -9.33 -5.79
N SER A 451 4.43 -9.04 -5.79
CA SER A 451 5.30 -9.55 -4.70
C SER A 451 5.14 -8.87 -3.32
N THR A 452 5.11 -7.53 -3.25
CA THR A 452 5.00 -6.81 -1.97
C THR A 452 3.60 -6.87 -1.37
N ASN A 453 2.56 -6.81 -2.20
CA ASN A 453 1.18 -6.96 -1.76
C ASN A 453 0.82 -8.39 -1.42
N ILE A 454 1.40 -9.38 -2.09
CA ILE A 454 1.28 -10.79 -1.68
C ILE A 454 1.90 -10.98 -0.29
N PHE A 455 3.05 -10.39 0.01
CA PHE A 455 3.66 -10.50 1.33
C PHE A 455 2.81 -9.84 2.44
N PHE A 456 2.32 -8.61 2.22
CA PHE A 456 1.42 -7.96 3.16
C PHE A 456 0.08 -8.68 3.28
N GLY A 457 -0.46 -9.18 2.16
CA GLY A 457 -1.65 -10.01 2.12
C GLY A 457 -1.46 -11.31 2.91
N PHE A 458 -0.29 -11.93 2.83
CA PHE A 458 0.04 -13.12 3.63
C PHE A 458 0.14 -12.82 5.12
N ILE A 459 0.74 -11.69 5.52
CA ILE A 459 0.78 -11.29 6.94
C ILE A 459 -0.64 -11.06 7.47
N VAL A 460 -1.48 -10.37 6.71
CA VAL A 460 -2.89 -10.13 7.09
C VAL A 460 -3.68 -11.44 7.11
N LEU A 461 -3.52 -12.31 6.11
CA LEU A 461 -4.17 -13.63 6.04
C LEU A 461 -3.70 -14.59 7.13
N ALA A 462 -2.43 -14.55 7.54
CA ALA A 462 -1.90 -15.40 8.60
C ALA A 462 -2.29 -14.91 10.00
N SER A 463 -2.35 -13.59 10.21
CA SER A 463 -2.72 -13.00 11.50
C SER A 463 -4.23 -13.06 11.77
N THR A 464 -5.06 -13.02 10.72
CA THR A 464 -6.53 -12.98 10.86
C THR A 464 -7.13 -14.22 11.56
N PRO A 465 -6.80 -15.47 11.17
CA PRO A 465 -7.30 -16.69 11.84
C PRO A 465 -6.85 -16.78 13.30
N LEU A 466 -5.64 -16.36 13.61
CA LEU A 466 -5.11 -16.36 14.98
C LEU A 466 -5.90 -15.38 15.85
N LEU A 467 -6.19 -14.18 15.33
CA LEU A 467 -7.02 -13.20 16.02
C LEU A 467 -8.47 -13.65 16.17
N PHE A 468 -9.07 -14.25 15.14
CA PHE A 468 -10.40 -14.86 15.23
C PHE A 468 -10.43 -16.02 16.23
N TYR A 469 -9.37 -16.82 16.31
CA TYR A 469 -9.24 -17.88 17.30
C TYR A 469 -9.19 -17.31 18.72
N ILE A 470 -8.36 -16.28 18.96
CA ILE A 470 -8.27 -15.59 20.25
C ILE A 470 -9.64 -14.99 20.62
N LEU A 471 -10.31 -14.34 19.66
CA LEU A 471 -11.65 -13.76 19.82
C LEU A 471 -12.72 -14.81 20.16
N PHE A 472 -12.75 -15.90 19.40
CA PHE A 472 -13.68 -17.01 19.56
C PHE A 472 -13.46 -17.70 20.91
N TYR A 473 -12.20 -17.86 21.30
CA TYR A 473 -11.83 -18.33 22.63
C TYR A 473 -12.41 -17.39 23.68
N PHE A 474 -12.13 -16.08 23.63
CA PHE A 474 -12.66 -15.13 24.62
C PHE A 474 -14.19 -15.08 24.71
N LEU A 475 -14.90 -15.11 23.57
CA LEU A 475 -16.37 -15.09 23.54
C LEU A 475 -16.98 -16.38 24.12
N ASP A 476 -16.38 -17.53 23.81
CA ASP A 476 -16.82 -18.82 24.36
C ASP A 476 -16.52 -18.91 25.86
N PHE A 477 -15.39 -18.32 26.31
CA PHE A 477 -15.03 -18.31 27.72
C PHE A 477 -16.00 -17.55 28.61
N SER A 478 -16.60 -16.48 28.10
CA SER A 478 -17.58 -15.67 28.84
C SER A 478 -18.89 -16.38 29.20
N LYS A 479 -19.11 -17.58 28.65
CA LYS A 479 -20.38 -18.32 28.76
C LYS A 479 -20.22 -19.74 29.31
N TYR A 480 -19.03 -20.11 29.82
CA TYR A 480 -18.91 -21.35 30.57
C TYR A 480 -19.67 -21.21 31.89
N SER A 481 -20.47 -22.22 32.21
CA SER A 481 -21.06 -22.39 33.54
C SER A 481 -20.89 -23.82 34.02
N ILE A 482 -20.62 -23.95 35.32
CA ILE A 482 -20.58 -25.24 36.00
C ILE A 482 -21.70 -25.22 37.02
N GLY A 483 -22.54 -26.23 36.94
CA GLY A 483 -23.66 -26.44 37.85
C GLY A 483 -23.47 -27.73 38.63
N ILE A 484 -24.05 -27.83 39.80
CA ILE A 484 -23.99 -29.04 40.62
C ILE A 484 -25.31 -29.26 41.37
N ASN A 485 -25.73 -30.52 41.46
CA ASN A 485 -26.77 -30.95 42.40
C ASN A 485 -26.24 -32.12 43.27
N GLU A 486 -27.13 -32.79 44.01
CA GLU A 486 -26.72 -33.85 44.94
C GLU A 486 -25.94 -35.01 44.29
N THR A 487 -26.25 -35.33 43.04
CA THR A 487 -25.77 -36.55 42.35
C THR A 487 -25.01 -36.29 41.06
N HIS A 488 -25.17 -35.11 40.46
CA HIS A 488 -24.66 -34.79 39.12
C HIS A 488 -23.87 -33.48 39.08
N LEU A 489 -22.86 -33.48 38.21
CA LEU A 489 -22.14 -32.30 37.75
C LEU A 489 -22.65 -31.90 36.36
N PHE A 490 -22.95 -30.62 36.20
CA PHE A 490 -23.42 -30.01 34.96
C PHE A 490 -22.32 -29.11 34.42
N ILE A 491 -22.04 -29.24 33.13
CA ILE A 491 -21.15 -28.34 32.41
C ILE A 491 -21.92 -27.78 31.23
N GLN A 492 -21.97 -26.46 31.13
CA GLN A 492 -22.47 -25.77 29.95
C GLN A 492 -21.37 -24.88 29.36
N THR A 493 -21.21 -24.96 28.05
CA THR A 493 -20.25 -24.15 27.28
C THR A 493 -20.94 -23.00 26.57
N GLY A 494 -20.19 -22.05 26.03
CA GLY A 494 -20.74 -20.89 25.32
C GLY A 494 -21.52 -21.18 24.05
N PHE A 495 -21.46 -22.41 23.54
CA PHE A 495 -22.24 -22.90 22.41
C PHE A 495 -23.46 -23.72 22.82
N ASN A 496 -23.97 -23.54 24.05
CA ASN A 496 -25.08 -24.32 24.61
C ASN A 496 -24.85 -25.84 24.61
N ARG A 497 -23.61 -26.31 24.44
CA ARG A 497 -23.30 -27.72 24.68
C ARG A 497 -23.38 -27.95 26.18
N LYS A 498 -24.27 -28.86 26.56
CA LYS A 498 -24.47 -29.29 27.94
C LYS A 498 -23.93 -30.71 28.08
N ALA A 499 -23.16 -30.94 29.13
CA ALA A 499 -22.75 -32.26 29.56
C ALA A 499 -23.15 -32.45 31.01
N VAL A 500 -23.68 -33.63 31.31
CA VAL A 500 -24.15 -34.00 32.65
C VAL A 500 -23.58 -35.37 32.95
N ALA A 501 -23.00 -35.54 34.14
CA ALA A 501 -22.53 -36.83 34.60
C ALA A 501 -22.66 -36.94 36.12
N THR A 502 -22.86 -38.16 36.60
CA THR A 502 -22.66 -38.48 38.01
C THR A 502 -21.20 -38.27 38.40
N PHE A 503 -20.90 -37.96 39.65
CA PHE A 503 -19.52 -37.68 40.09
C PHE A 503 -18.54 -38.82 39.80
N GLU A 504 -19.01 -40.06 39.82
CA GLU A 504 -18.22 -41.27 39.47
C GLU A 504 -17.79 -41.28 38.00
N ASN A 505 -18.61 -40.69 37.11
CA ASN A 505 -18.36 -40.60 35.67
C ASN A 505 -17.69 -39.28 35.26
N VAL A 506 -17.42 -38.38 36.22
CA VAL A 506 -16.61 -37.20 35.99
C VAL A 506 -15.14 -37.64 35.93
N THR A 507 -14.45 -37.27 34.86
CA THR A 507 -12.99 -37.43 34.83
C THR A 507 -12.35 -36.10 35.24
N TYR A 508 -11.33 -36.17 36.08
CA TYR A 508 -10.51 -35.00 36.35
C TYR A 508 -9.04 -35.30 36.12
N PHE A 509 -8.34 -34.26 35.69
CA PHE A 509 -6.94 -34.34 35.36
C PHE A 509 -6.20 -33.27 36.14
N THR A 510 -5.01 -33.61 36.64
CA THR A 510 -4.10 -32.69 37.33
C THR A 510 -2.76 -32.73 36.60
N ARG A 511 -2.37 -31.64 35.92
CA ARG A 511 -1.03 -31.56 35.33
C ARG A 511 -0.06 -31.13 36.39
N GLN A 512 0.84 -32.01 36.83
CA GLN A 512 2.00 -31.54 37.57
C GLN A 512 2.76 -30.56 36.67
N SER A 513 2.95 -29.33 37.14
CA SER A 513 3.65 -28.33 36.35
C SER A 513 5.06 -28.82 36.05
N LEU A 514 5.58 -28.48 34.87
CA LEU A 514 6.99 -28.71 34.50
C LEU A 514 7.97 -27.95 35.43
N PHE A 515 7.46 -27.00 36.20
CA PHE A 515 8.17 -26.29 37.26
C PHE A 515 7.65 -26.80 38.61
N GLU A 516 8.53 -27.34 39.44
CA GLU A 516 8.22 -27.99 40.73
C GLU A 516 7.40 -27.12 41.70
N ASP A 517 7.44 -25.80 41.54
CA ASP A 517 6.77 -24.83 42.44
C ASP A 517 5.35 -24.42 42.02
N ASN A 518 4.87 -24.86 40.86
CA ASN A 518 3.56 -24.45 40.35
C ASN A 518 2.49 -25.51 40.67
N PRO A 519 1.33 -25.11 41.21
CA PRO A 519 0.27 -26.04 41.54
C PRO A 519 -0.28 -26.70 40.27
N PRO A 520 -0.78 -27.95 40.39
CA PRO A 520 -1.21 -28.68 39.23
C PRO A 520 -2.48 -28.08 38.59
N LEU A 521 -2.48 -27.90 37.27
CA LEU A 521 -3.66 -27.46 36.52
C LEU A 521 -4.75 -28.53 36.60
N VAL A 522 -5.88 -28.21 37.24
CA VAL A 522 -7.04 -29.10 37.28
C VAL A 522 -7.91 -28.89 36.05
N ARG A 523 -8.30 -29.97 35.38
CA ARG A 523 -9.34 -29.95 34.34
C ARG A 523 -10.41 -30.94 34.74
N ILE A 524 -11.68 -30.54 34.70
CA ILE A 524 -12.78 -31.49 34.71
C ILE A 524 -13.18 -31.75 33.26
N ALA A 525 -13.44 -33.02 32.94
CA ALA A 525 -14.08 -33.41 31.70
C ALA A 525 -15.28 -34.32 31.95
N ILE A 526 -16.37 -34.02 31.25
CA ILE A 526 -17.56 -34.87 31.12
C ILE A 526 -17.70 -35.19 29.64
N GLY A 527 -17.46 -36.46 29.26
CA GLY A 527 -17.44 -36.88 27.85
C GLY A 527 -16.38 -36.13 27.04
N ASN A 528 -16.80 -35.45 25.96
CA ASN A 528 -15.94 -34.64 25.11
C ASN A 528 -15.87 -33.16 25.53
N ILE A 529 -16.53 -32.78 26.63
CA ILE A 529 -16.48 -31.41 27.15
C ILE A 529 -15.53 -31.36 28.32
N SER A 530 -14.47 -30.58 28.19
CA SER A 530 -13.52 -30.31 29.25
C SER A 530 -13.48 -28.83 29.59
N ILE A 531 -13.57 -28.49 30.87
CA ILE A 531 -13.38 -27.13 31.36
C ILE A 531 -12.09 -27.08 32.17
N PRO A 532 -11.18 -26.13 31.86
CA PRO A 532 -10.10 -25.82 32.78
C PRO A 532 -10.68 -25.28 34.08
N LEU A 533 -10.35 -25.94 35.18
CA LEU A 533 -10.58 -25.42 36.51
C LEU A 533 -9.24 -24.94 36.99
N MET A 534 -8.92 -23.69 36.68
CA MET A 534 -7.75 -23.08 37.28
C MET A 534 -7.95 -23.11 38.79
N HIS A 535 -7.22 -23.98 39.50
CA HIS A 535 -7.36 -24.05 40.94
C HIS A 535 -6.16 -24.55 41.75
N ASN A 536 -6.16 -24.03 42.97
CA ASN A 536 -5.56 -24.51 44.20
C ASN A 536 -4.06 -24.26 44.40
N ASN A 537 -3.63 -23.01 44.17
CA ASN A 537 -2.86 -22.38 45.23
C ASN A 537 -3.87 -21.65 46.14
N GLU A 538 -3.93 -21.99 47.43
CA GLU A 538 -4.66 -21.21 48.44
C GLU A 538 -4.21 -19.74 48.49
N ARG A 539 -3.13 -19.40 47.78
CA ARG A 539 -2.54 -18.06 47.69
C ARG A 539 -2.80 -17.32 46.36
N MET A 540 -3.60 -17.86 45.45
CA MET A 540 -3.98 -17.19 44.19
C MET A 540 -5.49 -17.31 43.95
N ASN A 541 -6.26 -16.48 44.64
CA ASN A 541 -7.70 -16.28 44.39
C ASN A 541 -8.02 -15.59 43.04
N ASP A 542 -7.00 -15.34 42.20
CA ASP A 542 -7.03 -14.22 41.27
C ASP A 542 -7.22 -14.60 39.79
N ASN A 543 -7.16 -15.89 39.43
CA ASN A 543 -7.31 -16.36 38.04
C ASN A 543 -8.30 -17.53 37.89
N SER A 544 -9.11 -17.82 38.91
CA SER A 544 -10.14 -18.85 38.81
C SER A 544 -11.22 -18.40 37.82
N LEU A 545 -11.71 -19.34 37.01
CA LEU A 545 -12.83 -19.08 36.08
C LEU A 545 -14.15 -18.86 36.83
N PHE A 546 -14.26 -19.49 38.00
CA PHE A 546 -15.42 -19.44 38.88
C PHE A 546 -15.01 -18.92 40.25
N ASP A 547 -15.97 -18.43 41.03
CA ASP A 547 -15.73 -18.02 42.40
C ASP A 547 -15.07 -19.17 43.21
N GLN A 548 -13.92 -18.87 43.80
CA GLN A 548 -13.04 -19.81 44.48
C GLN A 548 -13.72 -20.43 45.72
N GLU A 549 -14.48 -19.62 46.46
CA GLU A 549 -15.19 -20.05 47.67
C GLU A 549 -16.31 -21.00 47.28
N GLN A 550 -17.09 -20.68 46.24
CA GLN A 550 -18.13 -21.54 45.70
C GLN A 550 -17.58 -22.86 45.17
N PHE A 551 -16.46 -22.83 44.44
CA PHE A 551 -15.82 -24.04 43.92
C PHE A 551 -15.34 -24.96 45.04
N ASN A 552 -14.66 -24.39 46.04
CA ASN A 552 -14.16 -25.14 47.19
C ASN A 552 -15.30 -25.72 48.05
N TYR A 553 -16.41 -24.99 48.18
CA TYR A 553 -17.54 -25.42 48.99
C TYR A 553 -18.40 -26.47 48.28
N TYR A 554 -18.77 -26.24 47.03
CA TYR A 554 -19.73 -27.10 46.32
C TYR A 554 -19.06 -28.23 45.52
N ILE A 555 -18.01 -27.94 44.76
CA ILE A 555 -17.44 -28.91 43.78
C ILE A 555 -16.35 -29.78 44.41
N LYS A 556 -15.36 -29.16 45.06
CA LYS A 556 -14.13 -29.84 45.55
C LYS A 556 -14.41 -31.06 46.45
N PRO A 557 -15.37 -31.05 47.40
CA PRO A 557 -15.64 -32.22 48.24
C PRO A 557 -16.16 -33.43 47.45
N LYS A 558 -16.85 -33.18 46.34
CA LYS A 558 -17.48 -34.21 45.49
C LYS A 558 -16.53 -34.78 44.42
N LEU A 559 -15.42 -34.11 44.12
CA LEU A 559 -14.37 -34.62 43.23
C LEU A 559 -13.49 -35.71 43.85
N LYS A 560 -13.69 -36.08 45.12
CA LYS A 560 -12.99 -37.24 45.71
C LYS A 560 -13.43 -38.57 45.08
N PHE A 561 -14.57 -38.59 44.38
CA PHE A 561 -15.20 -39.77 43.81
C PHE A 561 -14.92 -39.97 42.30
N SER A 562 -14.16 -39.07 41.66
CA SER A 562 -13.92 -39.10 40.21
C SER A 562 -12.64 -39.86 39.82
N GLU A 563 -12.59 -40.39 38.60
CA GLU A 563 -11.40 -41.06 38.06
C GLU A 563 -10.33 -40.01 37.68
N LYS A 564 -9.11 -40.19 38.22
CA LYS A 564 -7.93 -39.42 37.83
C LYS A 564 -7.31 -40.04 36.58
N ILE A 565 -7.33 -39.32 35.46
CA ILE A 565 -6.73 -39.77 34.19
C ILE A 565 -5.39 -39.06 33.90
N SER A 566 -4.57 -39.62 33.02
CA SER A 566 -3.29 -39.01 32.58
C SER A 566 -3.50 -37.96 31.48
N TRP A 567 -2.50 -37.11 31.25
CA TRP A 567 -2.59 -36.02 30.25
C TRP A 567 -2.80 -36.57 28.84
N ASP A 568 -2.06 -37.64 28.51
CA ASP A 568 -2.10 -38.24 27.17
C ASP A 568 -3.46 -38.89 26.90
N LYS A 569 -4.05 -39.55 27.91
CA LYS A 569 -5.41 -40.08 27.86
C LYS A 569 -6.45 -38.97 27.67
N MET A 570 -6.26 -37.82 28.33
CA MET A 570 -7.16 -36.67 28.19
C MET A 570 -7.02 -35.97 26.83
N LEU A 571 -5.79 -35.77 26.33
CA LEU A 571 -5.55 -35.30 24.97
C LEU A 571 -6.18 -36.24 23.95
N TYR A 572 -6.00 -37.55 24.11
CA TYR A 572 -6.61 -38.55 23.24
C TYR A 572 -8.15 -38.47 23.23
N ILE A 573 -8.79 -38.27 24.38
CA ILE A 573 -10.25 -38.04 24.47
C ILE A 573 -10.65 -36.75 23.73
N GLN A 574 -9.87 -35.68 23.87
CA GLN A 574 -10.10 -34.41 23.15
C GLN A 574 -9.87 -34.54 21.63
N PHE A 575 -8.89 -35.33 21.20
CA PHE A 575 -8.58 -35.61 19.80
C PHE A 575 -9.65 -36.49 19.15
N LYS A 576 -10.10 -37.54 19.85
CA LYS A 576 -11.15 -38.46 19.38
C LYS A 576 -12.50 -37.77 19.23
N GLY A 577 -12.74 -36.70 19.99
CA GLY A 577 -13.98 -35.91 19.95
C GLY A 577 -14.13 -34.92 18.78
N ILE A 578 -13.23 -34.91 17.78
CA ILE A 578 -13.19 -33.93 16.67
C ILE A 578 -13.35 -32.49 17.19
N ASN A 579 -12.43 -32.05 18.06
CA ASN A 579 -12.43 -30.67 18.52
C ASN A 579 -11.84 -29.75 17.45
N LEU A 580 -12.71 -29.18 16.60
CA LEU A 580 -12.40 -28.23 15.53
C LEU A 580 -11.42 -27.11 15.98
N LYS A 581 -11.48 -26.69 17.26
CA LYS A 581 -10.58 -25.67 17.82
C LYS A 581 -9.11 -26.08 17.83
N LEU A 582 -8.82 -27.35 18.09
CA LEU A 582 -7.46 -27.87 18.14
C LEU A 582 -6.90 -28.03 16.71
N TRP A 583 -7.75 -28.42 15.77
CA TRP A 583 -7.43 -28.47 14.35
C TRP A 583 -7.12 -27.09 13.77
N MET A 584 -7.90 -26.06 14.11
CA MET A 584 -7.65 -24.68 13.68
C MET A 584 -6.33 -24.12 14.23
N MET A 585 -5.96 -24.47 15.47
CA MET A 585 -4.70 -24.04 16.07
C MET A 585 -3.49 -24.73 15.41
N LEU A 586 -3.58 -26.03 15.14
CA LEU A 586 -2.52 -26.77 14.45
C LEU A 586 -2.40 -26.34 12.98
N SER A 587 -3.51 -26.10 12.29
CA SER A 587 -3.48 -25.65 10.89
C SER A 587 -2.92 -24.24 10.75
N SER A 588 -3.23 -23.31 11.67
CA SER A 588 -2.65 -21.96 11.63
C SER A 588 -1.14 -21.95 11.87
N ILE A 589 -0.61 -22.82 12.73
CA ILE A 589 0.83 -23.01 12.91
C ILE A 589 1.48 -23.57 11.63
N VAL A 590 0.88 -24.59 11.02
CA VAL A 590 1.39 -25.20 9.77
C VAL A 590 1.36 -24.20 8.61
N ILE A 591 0.28 -23.43 8.48
CA ILE A 591 0.14 -22.36 7.46
C ILE A 591 1.19 -21.27 7.68
N MET A 592 1.44 -20.86 8.93
CA MET A 592 2.47 -19.86 9.23
C MET A 592 3.88 -20.34 8.84
N VAL A 593 4.21 -21.62 9.12
CA VAL A 593 5.50 -22.22 8.72
C VAL A 593 5.61 -22.33 7.19
N ALA A 594 4.55 -22.75 6.50
CA ALA A 594 4.52 -22.83 5.04
C ALA A 594 4.67 -21.45 4.37
N ILE A 595 4.02 -20.41 4.91
CA ILE A 595 4.13 -19.03 4.42
C ILE A 595 5.56 -18.50 4.60
N LEU A 596 6.19 -18.74 5.75
CA LEU A 596 7.59 -18.36 5.98
C LEU A 596 8.53 -19.05 4.98
N TYR A 597 8.28 -20.32 4.65
CA TYR A 597 9.07 -21.07 3.69
C TYR A 597 8.90 -20.58 2.24
N VAL A 598 7.66 -20.27 1.83
CA VAL A 598 7.35 -19.75 0.48
C VAL A 598 7.88 -18.33 0.30
N GLY A 599 7.71 -17.45 1.30
CA GLY A 599 8.29 -16.10 1.27
C GLY A 599 9.81 -16.11 1.15
N PHE A 600 10.48 -17.09 1.77
CA PHE A 600 11.93 -17.29 1.64
C PHE A 600 12.36 -17.85 0.27
N SER A 601 11.47 -18.56 -0.41
CA SER A 601 11.75 -19.15 -1.73
C SER A 601 11.48 -18.17 -2.89
N ILE A 602 10.57 -17.20 -2.70
CA ILE A 602 10.24 -16.16 -3.70
C ILE A 602 11.24 -15.00 -3.65
N SER A 603 11.91 -14.77 -2.52
CA SER A 603 12.94 -13.72 -2.40
C SER A 603 14.32 -14.13 -2.91
N LYS A 604 14.52 -15.43 -3.20
CA LYS A 604 15.66 -15.97 -3.96
C LYS A 604 15.31 -16.04 -5.43
#